data_AF-A0A137PBP8-F1
#
_entry.id   AF-A0A137PBP8-F1
#
_cell.length_a   1.000
_cell.length_b   1.000
_cell.length_c   1.000
_cell.angle_alpha   90.00
_cell.angle_beta   90.00
_cell.angle_gamma   90.00
#
_symmetry.space_group_name_H-M   'P 1'
#
loop_
_entity.id
_entity.type
_entity.pdbx_description
1 polymer ?
#
loop_
_entity_poly.entity_id
_entity_poly.type
_entity_poly.pdbx_seq_one_letter_code
_entity_poly.pdbx_strand_id
1 'polypeptide(L)'
;MITSMFNLQHLKLIYVHRNLREIETLIKDLKTLKLLVLISKSSEHRFQLNLESGSLIKLNFVNFYLNCIRLRKLQGLIKLRYLKITNYVGEGVNGEELREEFGEFGWAVKITRRNVVCSKV
;
A
#
# COMPACT_ATOMS: atom_id res chain seq x y z
N MET A 1 -10.96 -23.21 -6.23
CA MET A 1 -10.46 -22.67 -4.94
C MET A 1 -8.98 -22.98 -4.83
N ILE A 2 -8.12 -21.97 -4.64
CA ILE A 2 -6.70 -22.20 -4.33
C ILE A 2 -6.63 -22.57 -2.84
N THR A 3 -6.63 -23.87 -2.55
CA THR A 3 -6.70 -24.42 -1.19
C THR A 3 -5.34 -24.49 -0.46
N SER A 4 -4.26 -23.96 -1.03
CA SER A 4 -2.90 -24.17 -0.51
C SER A 4 -2.17 -22.94 0.05
N MET A 5 -2.81 -21.77 0.16
CA MET A 5 -2.14 -20.52 0.58
C MET A 5 -2.50 -20.01 1.98
N PHE A 6 -3.12 -20.84 2.84
CA PHE A 6 -3.60 -20.42 4.16
C PHE A 6 -2.53 -19.82 5.08
N ASN A 7 -1.25 -20.20 4.88
CA ASN A 7 -0.12 -19.72 5.68
C ASN A 7 0.75 -18.68 4.94
N LEU A 8 0.29 -18.12 3.82
CA LEU A 8 1.06 -17.14 3.06
C LEU A 8 1.15 -15.81 3.83
N GLN A 9 2.31 -15.54 4.41
CA GLN A 9 2.55 -14.31 5.17
C GLN A 9 3.05 -13.15 4.29
N HIS A 10 3.70 -13.46 3.17
CA HIS A 10 4.30 -12.45 2.29
C HIS A 10 3.82 -12.67 0.86
N LEU A 11 3.27 -11.62 0.25
CA LEU A 11 2.80 -11.66 -1.12
C LEU A 11 3.34 -10.48 -1.91
N LYS A 12 3.84 -10.76 -3.10
CA LYS A 12 4.31 -9.77 -4.06
C LYS A 12 3.54 -9.96 -5.36
N LEU A 13 2.80 -8.94 -5.78
CA LEU A 13 1.98 -8.97 -6.98
C LEU A 13 2.39 -7.87 -7.95
N ILE A 14 2.27 -8.18 -9.23
CA ILE A 14 2.24 -7.16 -10.26
C ILE A 14 0.81 -6.62 -10.31
N TYR A 15 0.67 -5.34 -10.00
CA TYR A 15 -0.58 -4.61 -10.13
C TYR A 15 -0.87 -4.40 -11.61
N VAL A 16 -2.06 -4.85 -12.02
CA VAL A 16 -2.62 -4.60 -13.34
C VAL A 16 -4.03 -4.08 -13.11
N HIS A 17 -4.33 -2.88 -13.60
CA HIS A 17 -5.60 -2.18 -13.36
C HIS A 17 -6.86 -2.98 -13.71
N ARG A 18 -6.76 -3.98 -14.60
CA ARG A 18 -7.91 -4.82 -14.96
C ARG A 18 -8.26 -5.90 -13.92
N ASN A 19 -7.39 -6.16 -12.94
CA ASN A 19 -7.54 -7.26 -11.97
C ASN A 19 -7.85 -6.76 -10.54
N LEU A 20 -8.54 -5.61 -10.40
CA LEU A 20 -8.70 -4.97 -9.08
C LEU A 20 -9.46 -5.87 -8.10
N ARG A 21 -10.60 -6.39 -8.53
CA ARG A 21 -11.48 -7.21 -7.68
C ARG A 21 -10.81 -8.50 -7.27
N GLU A 22 -10.09 -9.15 -8.18
CA GLU A 22 -9.37 -10.39 -7.92
C GLU A 22 -8.25 -10.18 -6.88
N ILE A 23 -7.52 -9.06 -6.98
CA ILE A 23 -6.50 -8.70 -6.00
C ILE A 23 -7.13 -8.42 -4.63
N GLU A 24 -8.24 -7.68 -4.58
CA GLU A 24 -8.98 -7.41 -3.34
C GLU A 24 -9.49 -8.69 -2.68
N THR A 25 -10.17 -9.57 -3.43
CA THR A 25 -10.65 -10.86 -2.95
C THR A 25 -9.50 -11.71 -2.43
N LEU A 26 -8.41 -11.83 -3.19
CA LEU A 26 -7.23 -12.59 -2.78
C LEU A 26 -6.65 -12.06 -1.46
N ILE A 27 -6.44 -10.76 -1.34
CA ILE A 27 -5.88 -10.15 -0.11
C ILE A 27 -6.81 -10.36 1.09
N LYS A 28 -8.13 -10.28 0.87
CA LYS A 28 -9.14 -10.51 1.90
C LYS A 28 -9.14 -11.96 2.39
N ASP A 29 -8.91 -12.92 1.51
CA ASP A 29 -8.91 -14.35 1.83
C ASP A 29 -7.62 -14.82 2.50
N LEU A 30 -6.49 -14.15 2.25
CA LEU A 30 -5.20 -14.46 2.87
C LEU A 30 -5.12 -13.96 4.33
N LYS A 31 -5.80 -14.66 5.23
CA LYS A 31 -5.94 -14.28 6.66
C LYS A 31 -4.61 -14.18 7.42
N THR A 32 -3.54 -14.81 6.95
CA THR A 32 -2.21 -14.77 7.59
C THR A 32 -1.27 -13.72 6.99
N LEU A 33 -1.68 -13.03 5.92
CA LEU A 33 -0.84 -12.09 5.18
C LEU A 33 -0.36 -10.92 6.06
N LYS A 34 0.95 -10.78 6.21
CA LYS A 34 1.62 -9.72 6.99
C LYS A 34 2.23 -8.64 6.11
N LEU A 35 2.72 -9.01 4.92
CA LEU A 35 3.37 -8.12 3.98
C LEU A 35 2.75 -8.27 2.59
N LEU A 36 2.35 -7.14 2.03
CA LEU A 36 1.93 -7.03 0.64
C LEU A 36 2.86 -6.06 -0.10
N VAL A 37 3.34 -6.48 -1.26
CA VAL A 37 4.07 -5.63 -2.21
C VAL A 37 3.29 -5.58 -3.51
N LEU A 38 2.82 -4.40 -3.89
CA LEU A 38 2.16 -4.14 -5.17
C LEU A 38 3.11 -3.38 -6.08
N ILE A 39 3.34 -3.91 -7.28
CA ILE A 39 4.26 -3.32 -8.26
C ILE A 39 3.50 -2.99 -9.52
N SER A 40 3.49 -1.72 -9.91
CA SER A 40 3.03 -1.35 -11.25
C SER A 40 4.20 -1.45 -12.25
N LYS A 41 3.94 -1.99 -13.44
CA LYS A 41 4.96 -2.06 -14.51
C LYS A 41 5.28 -0.68 -15.09
N SER A 42 4.30 0.21 -15.10
CA SER A 42 4.42 1.63 -15.46
C SER A 42 3.99 2.49 -14.28
N SER A 43 4.34 3.77 -14.29
CA SER A 43 3.93 4.67 -13.21
C SER A 43 2.40 4.79 -13.12
N GLU A 44 1.82 4.30 -12.02
CA GLU A 44 0.36 4.23 -11.84
C GLU A 44 -0.19 5.49 -11.14
N HIS A 45 -1.04 6.22 -11.84
CA HIS A 45 -1.64 7.47 -11.38
C HIS A 45 -2.99 7.26 -10.69
N ARG A 46 -3.58 6.06 -10.80
CA ARG A 46 -4.88 5.67 -10.22
C ARG A 46 -4.73 4.42 -9.36
N PHE A 47 -4.52 4.63 -8.05
CA PHE A 47 -4.74 3.56 -7.07
C PHE A 47 -6.23 3.46 -6.75
N GLN A 48 -6.85 2.33 -7.08
CA GLN A 48 -8.29 2.11 -6.89
C GLN A 48 -8.64 0.96 -5.93
N LEU A 49 -7.64 0.20 -5.44
CA LEU A 49 -7.92 -0.93 -4.57
C LEU A 49 -8.46 -0.44 -3.22
N ASN A 50 -9.57 -1.03 -2.78
CA ASN A 50 -10.07 -0.93 -1.43
C ASN A 50 -9.58 -2.14 -0.64
N LEU A 51 -8.43 -2.01 0.01
CA LEU A 51 -7.79 -3.12 0.69
C LEU A 51 -8.39 -3.34 2.08
N GLU A 52 -8.97 -4.51 2.28
CA GLU A 52 -9.48 -4.99 3.57
C GLU A 52 -8.63 -6.17 4.05
N SER A 53 -7.95 -6.01 5.19
CA SER A 53 -7.20 -7.10 5.81
C SER A 53 -6.98 -6.86 7.29
N GLY A 54 -7.42 -7.82 8.11
CA GLY A 54 -7.23 -7.80 9.56
C GLY A 54 -5.84 -8.25 10.02
N SER A 55 -4.96 -8.65 9.11
CA SER A 55 -3.64 -9.24 9.42
C SER A 55 -2.47 -8.47 8.83
N LEU A 56 -2.70 -7.66 7.80
CA LEU A 56 -1.65 -6.94 7.09
C LEU A 56 -0.97 -5.89 7.98
N ILE A 57 0.35 -5.98 8.11
CA ILE A 57 1.18 -5.09 8.93
C ILE A 57 2.00 -4.16 8.04
N LYS A 58 2.45 -4.64 6.87
CA LYS A 58 3.34 -3.92 5.97
C LYS A 58 2.75 -3.87 4.56
N LEU A 59 2.74 -2.70 3.95
CA LEU A 59 2.30 -2.48 2.58
C LEU A 59 3.37 -1.70 1.83
N ASN A 60 3.76 -2.20 0.65
CA ASN A 60 4.72 -1.53 -0.22
C ASN A 60 4.14 -1.32 -1.60
N PHE A 61 4.19 -0.09 -2.07
CA PHE A 61 3.84 0.32 -3.42
C PHE A 61 5.11 0.61 -4.20
N VAL A 62 5.24 0.02 -5.39
CA VAL A 62 6.38 0.27 -6.29
C VAL A 62 5.87 0.82 -7.62
N ASN A 63 6.43 1.94 -8.06
CA ASN A 63 6.03 2.67 -9.28
C ASN A 63 4.58 3.20 -9.22
N PHE A 64 4.15 3.71 -8.07
CA PHE A 64 2.87 4.40 -7.93
C PHE A 64 3.11 5.90 -7.76
N TYR A 65 2.16 6.71 -8.21
CA TYR A 65 2.17 8.13 -7.90
C TYR A 65 1.89 8.34 -6.42
N LEU A 66 2.59 9.30 -5.82
CA LEU A 66 2.46 9.52 -4.38
C LEU A 66 1.07 10.06 -4.00
N ASN A 67 0.49 10.93 -4.83
CA ASN A 67 -0.84 11.52 -4.61
C ASN A 67 -2.02 10.53 -4.69
N CYS A 68 -1.81 9.32 -5.25
CA CYS A 68 -2.89 8.35 -5.44
C CYS A 68 -3.11 7.46 -4.20
N ILE A 69 -2.09 7.37 -3.33
CA ILE A 69 -2.06 6.60 -2.08
C ILE A 69 -2.47 7.52 -0.92
N ARG A 70 -3.77 7.83 -0.85
CA ARG A 70 -4.34 8.61 0.27
C ARG A 70 -4.67 7.71 1.44
N LEU A 71 -4.38 8.14 2.67
CA LEU A 71 -4.57 7.33 3.88
C LEU A 71 -6.01 6.87 4.08
N ARG A 72 -7.01 7.66 3.67
CA ARG A 72 -8.43 7.28 3.69
C ARG A 72 -8.72 5.95 2.97
N LYS A 73 -7.97 5.62 1.91
CA LYS A 73 -8.13 4.38 1.14
C LYS A 73 -7.53 3.15 1.85
N LEU A 74 -6.79 3.35 2.93
CA LEU A 74 -6.12 2.31 3.70
C LEU A 74 -6.79 2.06 5.06
N GLN A 75 -7.94 2.68 5.33
CA GLN A 75 -8.66 2.55 6.61
C GLN A 75 -9.11 1.11 6.91
N GLY A 76 -9.38 0.30 5.87
CA GLY A 76 -9.69 -1.12 6.01
C GLY A 76 -8.53 -2.00 6.50
N LEU A 77 -7.32 -1.44 6.65
CA LEU A 77 -6.10 -2.14 7.08
C LEU A 77 -5.75 -1.81 8.53
N ILE A 78 -6.60 -2.26 9.46
CA ILE A 78 -6.52 -1.90 10.90
C ILE A 78 -5.17 -2.21 11.57
N LYS A 79 -4.48 -3.27 11.13
CA LYS A 79 -3.17 -3.68 11.67
C LYS A 79 -1.98 -3.09 10.92
N LEU A 80 -2.20 -2.29 9.87
CA LEU A 80 -1.10 -1.74 9.07
C LEU A 80 -0.24 -0.82 9.93
N ARG A 81 1.05 -1.12 10.06
CA ARG A 81 2.03 -0.33 10.82
C ARG A 81 3.10 0.30 9.95
N TYR A 82 3.30 -0.22 8.75
CA TYR A 82 4.32 0.27 7.82
C TYR A 82 3.74 0.42 6.42
N LEU A 83 3.91 1.60 5.85
CA LEU A 83 3.64 1.90 4.44
C LEU A 83 4.95 2.32 3.80
N LYS A 84 5.29 1.73 2.66
CA LYS A 84 6.44 2.15 1.85
C LYS A 84 5.96 2.44 0.44
N ILE A 85 6.49 3.51 -0.15
CA ILE A 85 6.28 3.86 -1.54
C ILE A 85 7.66 4.02 -2.15
N THR A 86 7.97 3.19 -3.14
CA THR A 86 9.30 3.05 -3.76
C THR A 86 9.21 3.44 -5.22
N ASN A 87 10.21 4.19 -5.70
CA ASN A 87 10.27 4.70 -7.07
C ASN A 87 8.96 5.41 -7.47
N TYR A 88 8.46 6.25 -6.56
CA TYR A 88 7.25 7.02 -6.83
C TYR A 88 7.52 8.10 -7.88
N VAL A 89 6.48 8.45 -8.63
CA VAL A 89 6.45 9.69 -9.42
C VAL A 89 5.64 10.71 -8.64
N GLY A 90 6.18 11.91 -8.50
CA GLY A 90 5.59 12.96 -7.68
C GLY A 90 5.96 14.33 -8.22
N GLU A 91 5.45 14.67 -9.40
CA GLU A 91 5.42 16.06 -9.82
C GLU A 91 4.46 16.82 -8.89
N GLY A 92 4.94 17.92 -8.30
CA GLY A 92 4.11 18.80 -7.47
C GLY A 92 3.67 18.23 -6.11
N VAL A 93 4.31 17.17 -5.59
CA VAL A 93 4.00 16.70 -4.22
C VAL A 93 4.88 17.43 -3.21
N ASN A 94 4.24 18.30 -2.42
CA ASN A 94 4.88 18.96 -1.29
C ASN A 94 5.13 17.95 -0.17
N GLY A 95 6.40 17.80 0.22
CA GLY A 95 6.79 16.88 1.29
C GLY A 95 6.27 17.29 2.67
N GLU A 96 5.98 18.58 2.88
CA GLU A 96 5.42 19.09 4.14
C GLU A 96 3.92 18.75 4.25
N GLU A 97 3.13 19.04 3.22
CA GLU A 97 1.70 18.66 3.16
C GLU A 97 1.50 17.15 3.36
N LEU A 98 2.36 16.32 2.76
CA LEU A 98 2.32 14.87 2.97
C LEU A 98 2.62 14.50 4.44
N ARG A 99 3.55 15.19 5.10
CA ARG A 99 3.87 14.92 6.51
C ARG A 99 2.72 15.36 7.40
N GLU A 100 2.06 16.47 7.09
CA GLU A 100 0.88 16.96 7.80
C GLU A 100 -0.27 15.97 7.69
N GLU A 101 -0.66 15.57 6.46
CA GLU A 101 -1.74 14.58 6.24
C GLU A 101 -1.44 13.32 7.03
N PHE A 102 -0.23 12.75 6.91
CA PHE A 102 0.11 11.53 7.61
C PHE A 102 0.20 11.70 9.13
N GLY A 103 0.67 12.86 9.60
CA GLY A 103 0.78 13.21 11.01
C GLY A 103 -0.57 13.27 11.70
N GLU A 104 -1.60 13.82 11.05
CA GLU A 104 -2.98 13.84 11.58
C GLU A 104 -3.52 12.44 11.89
N PHE A 105 -3.09 11.43 11.13
CA PHE A 105 -3.47 10.02 11.34
C PHE A 105 -2.46 9.24 12.20
N GLY A 106 -1.51 9.92 12.84
CA GLY A 106 -0.52 9.32 13.75
C GLY A 106 0.62 8.57 13.04
N TRP A 107 0.93 8.90 11.79
CA TRP A 107 2.03 8.30 11.05
C TRP A 107 3.26 9.21 11.03
N ALA A 108 4.42 8.66 11.39
CA ALA A 108 5.70 9.29 11.16
C ALA A 108 6.14 9.04 9.71
N VAL A 109 6.54 10.09 8.99
CA VAL A 109 6.95 10.02 7.58
C VAL A 109 8.41 10.39 7.39
N LYS A 110 9.14 9.54 6.65
CA LYS A 110 10.49 9.81 6.17
C LYS A 110 10.49 9.79 4.65
N ILE A 111 10.83 10.95 4.06
CA ILE A 111 10.95 11.11 2.61
C ILE A 111 12.44 11.11 2.23
N THR A 112 12.78 10.34 1.20
CA THR A 112 14.09 10.31 0.53
C THR A 112 13.84 10.44 -0.97
N ARG A 113 14.88 10.79 -1.77
CA ARG A 113 14.77 11.11 -3.21
C ARG A 113 13.67 10.38 -3.99
N ARG A 114 13.55 9.06 -3.85
CA ARG A 114 12.52 8.24 -4.53
C ARG A 114 11.78 7.28 -3.61
N ASN A 115 11.82 7.51 -2.29
CA ASN A 115 11.10 6.66 -1.36
C ASN A 115 10.40 7.48 -0.29
N VAL A 116 9.16 7.11 0.00
CA VAL A 116 8.43 7.53 1.19
C VAL A 116 8.28 6.31 2.09
N VAL A 117 8.64 6.45 3.36
CA VAL A 117 8.42 5.44 4.38
C VAL A 117 7.59 6.06 5.47
N CYS A 118 6.43 5.46 5.74
CA CYS A 118 5.55 5.86 6.82
C CYS A 118 5.47 4.72 7.85
N SER A 119 5.56 5.06 9.12
CA SER A 119 5.45 4.10 10.22
C SER A 119 4.59 4.67 11.34
N LYS A 120 3.82 3.80 12.01
CA LYS A 120 3.13 4.12 13.25
C LYS A 120 3.50 3.08 14.32
N VAL A 121 3.53 3.52 15.58
CA VAL A 121 3.69 2.64 16.75
C VAL A 121 2.35 1.94 17.01
#